data_AF-Q18KI7-F1
#
_entry.id   AF-Q18KI7-F1
#
_cell.length_a   1.000
_cell.length_b   1.000
_cell.length_c   1.000
_cell.angle_alpha   90.00
_cell.angle_beta   90.00
_cell.angle_gamma   90.00
#
_symmetry.space_group_name_H-M   'P 1'
#
loop_
_entity.id
_entity.type
_entity.pdbx_description
1 polymer ?
#
loop_
_entity_poly.entity_id
_entity_poly.type
_entity_poly.pdbx_seq_one_letter_code
_entity_poly.pdbx_strand_id
1 'polypeptide(L)'
;MIRSSGDTRGQVVLVAATVVAIALLTMVFAYTQLGSISFDTADEASSRIDTGGTIVNPGSPVIALDTVHNQLTASVQAAVFDDRKKHNWNERQRVIERVRTDVTEDFHRIELYHIQEGRSLTLNFAASHAHERAHMQCPGGPNRMFGQCQSVNGIIIQSRAEEVTIVAIAVEVQVISPTETTNATFMITVE
;
A
#
# COMPACT_ATOMS: atom_id res chain seq x y z
N MET A 1 49.68 7.31 48.66
CA MET A 1 48.83 6.93 47.51
C MET A 1 47.48 7.62 47.67
N ILE A 2 47.24 8.75 47.01
CA ILE A 2 45.90 9.34 46.88
C ILE A 2 45.75 9.75 45.41
N ARG A 3 44.69 9.22 44.80
CA ARG A 3 44.39 9.13 43.37
C ARG A 3 43.75 10.44 42.88
N SER A 4 44.01 10.79 41.62
CA SER A 4 43.54 11.99 40.90
C SER A 4 42.05 12.32 41.09
N SER A 5 41.72 13.51 41.60
CA SER A 5 40.37 14.10 41.58
C SER A 5 40.01 14.80 40.25
N GLY A 6 40.93 14.84 39.28
CA GLY A 6 40.67 15.35 37.93
C GLY A 6 40.04 14.29 37.01
N ASP A 7 40.32 13.01 37.29
CA ASP A 7 39.87 11.86 36.49
C ASP A 7 38.35 11.67 36.54
N THR A 8 37.73 11.96 37.69
CA THR A 8 36.31 11.72 37.92
C THR A 8 35.42 12.69 37.14
N ARG A 9 35.85 13.93 36.95
CA ARG A 9 35.09 14.92 36.16
C ARG A 9 35.20 14.64 34.66
N GLY A 10 36.38 14.26 34.18
CA GLY A 10 36.58 13.82 32.79
C GLY A 10 35.78 12.56 32.46
N GLN A 11 35.72 11.60 33.38
CA GLN A 11 34.91 10.40 33.25
C GLN A 11 33.41 10.70 33.16
N VAL A 12 32.88 11.60 33.99
CA VAL A 12 31.45 11.94 33.96
C VAL A 12 31.05 12.60 32.63
N VAL A 13 31.91 13.45 32.06
CA VAL A 13 31.66 14.08 30.76
C VAL A 13 31.66 13.05 29.63
N LEU A 14 32.59 12.10 29.64
CA LEU A 14 32.63 11.00 28.66
C LEU A 14 31.37 10.13 28.72
N VAL A 15 30.92 9.78 29.93
CA VAL A 15 29.69 9.00 30.12
C VAL A 15 28.48 9.77 29.61
N ALA A 16 28.35 11.05 29.95
CA ALA A 16 27.24 11.89 29.50
C ALA A 16 27.21 12.05 27.97
N ALA A 17 28.37 12.29 27.34
CA ALA A 17 28.48 12.40 25.88
C ALA A 17 28.08 11.09 25.19
N THR A 18 28.46 9.94 25.76
CA THR A 18 28.11 8.63 25.21
C THR A 18 26.59 8.40 25.27
N VAL A 19 25.94 8.76 26.38
CA VAL A 19 24.49 8.65 26.52
C VAL A 19 23.74 9.52 25.51
N VAL A 20 24.20 10.76 25.29
CA VAL A 20 23.61 11.66 24.28
C VAL A 20 23.81 11.11 22.87
N ALA A 21 24.99 10.56 22.55
CA ALA A 21 25.26 9.96 21.26
C ALA A 21 24.36 8.74 20.99
N ILE A 22 24.16 7.87 21.99
CA ILE A 22 23.23 6.73 21.89
C ILE A 22 21.79 7.22 21.70
N ALA A 23 21.36 8.24 22.45
CA ALA A 23 20.01 8.81 22.30
C ALA A 23 19.78 9.39 20.89
N LEU A 24 20.75 10.12 20.36
CA LEU A 24 20.68 10.65 18.99
C LEU A 24 20.67 9.52 17.94
N LEU A 25 21.49 8.49 18.13
CA LEU A 25 21.46 7.29 17.27
C LEU A 25 20.10 6.60 17.30
N THR A 26 19.49 6.41 18.48
CA THR A 26 18.16 5.81 18.59
C THR A 26 17.08 6.66 17.91
N MET A 27 17.19 7.99 17.98
CA MET A 27 16.24 8.89 17.32
C MET A 27 16.41 8.85 15.79
N VAL A 28 17.65 8.82 15.29
CA VAL A 28 17.92 8.63 13.85
C VAL A 28 17.41 7.27 13.37
N PHE A 29 17.61 6.21 14.16
CA PHE A 29 17.11 4.88 13.85
C PHE A 29 15.58 4.81 13.84
N ALA A 30 14.91 5.56 14.74
CA ALA A 30 13.46 5.71 14.72
C ALA A 30 12.97 6.50 13.49
N TYR A 31 13.70 7.54 13.07
CA TYR A 31 13.43 8.24 11.81
C TYR A 31 13.61 7.34 10.59
N THR A 32 14.60 6.44 10.60
CA THR A 32 14.73 5.44 9.52
C THR A 32 13.61 4.42 9.58
N GLN A 33 13.14 4.02 10.77
CA GLN A 33 11.98 3.13 10.91
C GLN A 33 10.71 3.73 10.33
N LEU A 34 10.45 5.04 10.49
CA LEU A 34 9.30 5.69 9.84
C LEU A 34 9.37 5.65 8.30
N GLY A 35 10.57 5.48 7.72
CA GLY A 35 10.77 5.19 6.30
C GLY A 35 10.92 3.70 5.96
N SER A 36 10.97 2.81 6.96
CA SER A 36 11.30 1.39 6.80
C SER A 36 10.36 0.45 7.58
N ILE A 37 9.11 0.85 7.87
CA ILE A 37 8.12 -0.10 8.39
C ILE A 37 7.86 -1.15 7.31
N SER A 38 8.56 -2.26 7.42
CA SER A 38 8.15 -3.59 6.97
C SER A 38 8.70 -4.56 8.00
N PHE A 39 7.82 -5.08 8.86
CA PHE A 39 8.16 -6.06 9.88
C PHE A 39 8.12 -7.45 9.25
N ASP A 40 9.29 -8.07 9.13
CA ASP A 40 9.46 -9.40 8.58
C ASP A 40 9.34 -10.43 9.72
N THR A 41 8.31 -11.28 9.66
CA THR A 41 8.31 -12.58 10.33
C THR A 41 8.06 -13.64 9.28
N ALA A 42 9.12 -14.36 8.95
CA ALA A 42 9.13 -15.52 8.09
C ALA A 42 8.10 -16.56 8.54
N ASP A 43 7.23 -16.94 7.61
CA ASP A 43 6.72 -18.31 7.50
C ASP A 43 6.49 -18.63 6.01
N GLU A 44 7.11 -19.71 5.55
CA GLU A 44 7.11 -20.16 4.16
C GLU A 44 5.75 -20.75 3.78
N ALA A 45 4.94 -20.03 3.00
CA ALA A 45 4.04 -20.53 1.96
C ALA A 45 3.10 -19.40 1.49
N SER A 46 2.98 -19.26 0.17
CA SER A 46 2.15 -18.27 -0.55
C SER A 46 2.76 -16.87 -0.65
N SER A 47 3.32 -16.59 -1.83
CA SER A 47 3.72 -15.25 -2.30
C SER A 47 2.49 -14.33 -2.41
N ARG A 48 2.06 -13.80 -1.27
CA ARG A 48 1.22 -12.62 -1.12
C ARG A 48 2.08 -11.61 -0.37
N ILE A 49 2.74 -10.71 -1.10
CA ILE A 49 3.49 -9.62 -0.48
C ILE A 49 2.46 -8.65 0.12
N ASP A 50 2.36 -8.69 1.44
CA ASP A 50 1.85 -7.59 2.25
C ASP A 50 3.04 -6.62 2.44
N THR A 51 2.81 -5.37 2.03
CA THR A 51 3.74 -4.21 1.99
C THR A 51 5.18 -4.37 2.53
N GLY A 52 6.16 -4.38 1.63
CA GLY A 52 7.59 -4.20 1.93
C GLY A 52 8.32 -3.58 0.73
N GLY A 53 8.36 -2.25 0.68
CA GLY A 53 8.92 -1.48 -0.43
C GLY A 53 10.43 -1.73 -0.62
N THR A 54 10.82 -2.18 -1.81
CA THR A 54 12.21 -2.27 -2.22
C THR A 54 12.82 -0.87 -2.29
N ILE A 55 13.92 -0.64 -1.56
CA ILE A 55 14.68 0.61 -1.64
C ILE A 55 15.24 0.76 -3.06
N VAL A 56 14.69 1.68 -3.84
CA VAL A 56 15.20 2.05 -5.15
C VAL A 56 16.19 3.19 -4.98
N ASN A 57 17.47 2.95 -5.27
CA ASN A 57 18.48 4.00 -5.34
C ASN A 57 18.05 5.09 -6.35
N PRO A 58 18.24 6.39 -6.07
CA PRO A 58 18.00 7.45 -7.05
C PRO A 58 18.97 7.26 -8.22
N GLY A 59 18.44 6.78 -9.36
CA GLY A 59 19.20 6.39 -10.55
C GLY A 59 19.05 4.92 -10.98
N SER A 60 18.32 4.10 -10.22
CA SER A 60 18.03 2.71 -10.61
C SER A 60 16.92 2.65 -11.68
N PRO A 61 17.02 1.75 -12.68
CA PRO A 61 15.96 1.50 -13.67
C PRO A 61 14.70 0.86 -13.06
N VAL A 62 14.75 0.47 -11.78
CA VAL A 62 13.65 -0.17 -11.06
C VAL A 62 12.56 0.85 -10.75
N ILE A 63 11.31 0.52 -11.10
CA ILE A 63 10.14 1.32 -10.70
C ILE A 63 9.97 1.19 -9.18
N ALA A 64 9.97 2.31 -8.48
CA ALA A 64 9.69 2.35 -7.06
C ALA A 64 8.21 2.00 -6.83
N LEU A 65 7.98 0.79 -6.31
CA LEU A 65 6.66 0.19 -6.26
C LEU A 65 5.69 0.94 -5.33
N ASP A 66 6.25 1.62 -4.32
CA ASP A 66 5.58 2.58 -3.45
C ASP A 66 5.02 3.79 -4.22
N THR A 67 5.76 4.29 -5.21
CA THR A 67 5.32 5.41 -6.04
C THR A 67 4.10 5.01 -6.87
N VAL A 68 4.14 3.81 -7.48
CA VAL A 68 3.00 3.26 -8.22
C VAL A 68 1.81 3.04 -7.30
N HIS A 69 2.03 2.47 -6.10
CA HIS A 69 0.98 2.28 -5.10
C HIS A 69 0.30 3.60 -4.70
N ASN A 70 1.07 4.67 -4.49
CA ASN A 70 0.54 5.99 -4.16
C ASN A 70 -0.27 6.60 -5.31
N GLN A 71 0.22 6.47 -6.55
CA GLN A 71 -0.50 6.91 -7.75
C GLN A 71 -1.83 6.17 -7.91
N LEU A 72 -1.82 4.85 -7.73
CA LEU A 72 -3.01 4.00 -7.78
C LEU A 72 -4.01 4.35 -6.69
N THR A 73 -3.53 4.57 -5.46
CA THR A 73 -4.37 4.97 -4.33
C THR A 73 -5.08 6.28 -4.62
N ALA A 74 -4.35 7.29 -5.09
CA ALA A 74 -4.92 8.57 -5.46
C ALA A 74 -5.95 8.46 -6.60
N SER A 75 -5.66 7.65 -7.63
CA SER A 75 -6.57 7.37 -8.73
C SER A 75 -7.88 6.71 -8.26
N VAL A 76 -7.78 5.63 -7.49
CA VAL A 76 -8.94 4.92 -6.96
C VAL A 76 -9.78 5.81 -6.06
N GLN A 77 -9.14 6.58 -5.18
CA GLN A 77 -9.85 7.54 -4.34
C GLN A 77 -10.56 8.59 -5.18
N ALA A 78 -9.91 9.16 -6.19
CA ALA A 78 -10.55 10.12 -7.09
C ALA A 78 -11.77 9.54 -7.81
N ALA A 79 -11.65 8.34 -8.39
CA ALA A 79 -12.75 7.67 -9.09
C ALA A 79 -13.93 7.35 -8.16
N VAL A 80 -13.66 6.97 -6.91
CA VAL A 80 -14.74 6.64 -5.96
C VAL A 80 -15.39 7.90 -5.37
N PHE A 81 -14.62 8.95 -5.11
CA PHE A 81 -15.13 10.19 -4.50
C PHE A 81 -15.68 11.22 -5.48
N ASP A 82 -15.41 11.10 -6.78
CA ASP A 82 -16.03 11.97 -7.80
C ASP A 82 -17.57 11.82 -7.76
N ASP A 83 -18.05 10.61 -7.46
CA ASP A 83 -19.47 10.33 -7.30
C ASP A 83 -19.96 10.65 -5.88
N ARG A 84 -20.19 11.94 -5.61
CA ARG A 84 -20.72 12.46 -4.34
C ARG A 84 -22.15 12.00 -4.02
N LYS A 85 -22.80 11.25 -4.91
CA LYS A 85 -24.17 10.77 -4.73
C LYS A 85 -24.18 9.40 -4.05
N LYS A 86 -25.15 9.22 -3.16
CA LYS A 86 -25.48 7.91 -2.60
C LYS A 86 -26.22 7.10 -3.67
N HIS A 87 -25.74 5.89 -3.93
CA HIS A 87 -26.34 4.97 -4.90
C HIS A 87 -27.02 3.82 -4.19
N ASN A 88 -28.24 3.49 -4.62
CA ASN A 88 -28.96 2.36 -4.06
C ASN A 88 -28.27 1.04 -4.47
N TRP A 89 -28.38 0.01 -3.64
CA TRP A 89 -27.77 -1.30 -3.87
C TRP A 89 -28.17 -1.93 -5.21
N ASN A 90 -29.37 -1.61 -5.71
CA ASN A 90 -29.86 -2.06 -7.01
C ASN A 90 -29.09 -1.45 -8.19
N GLU A 91 -28.42 -0.32 -7.98
CA GLU A 91 -27.62 0.39 -8.98
C GLU A 91 -26.14 -0.04 -8.99
N ARG A 92 -25.75 -1.00 -8.14
CA ARG A 92 -24.36 -1.46 -7.96
C ARG A 92 -23.61 -1.75 -9.25
N GLN A 93 -24.26 -2.34 -10.25
CA GLN A 93 -23.62 -2.65 -11.53
C GLN A 93 -23.25 -1.37 -12.30
N ARG A 94 -24.08 -0.32 -12.23
CA ARG A 94 -23.76 0.98 -12.84
C ARG A 94 -22.63 1.69 -12.11
N VAL A 95 -22.61 1.63 -10.78
CA VAL A 95 -21.54 2.20 -9.95
C VAL A 95 -20.21 1.50 -10.24
N ILE A 96 -20.20 0.17 -10.27
CA ILE A 96 -19.02 -0.64 -10.62
C ILE A 96 -18.50 -0.24 -12.00
N GLU A 97 -19.36 -0.19 -13.01
CA GLU A 97 -18.92 0.10 -14.38
C GLU A 97 -18.35 1.51 -14.52
N ARG A 98 -18.95 2.50 -13.86
CA ARG A 98 -18.42 3.87 -13.81
C ARG A 98 -17.01 3.89 -13.20
N VAL A 99 -16.86 3.40 -11.97
CA VAL A 99 -15.57 3.40 -11.27
C VAL A 99 -14.53 2.61 -12.07
N ARG A 100 -14.92 1.49 -12.68
CA ARG A 100 -14.02 0.72 -13.53
C ARG A 100 -13.56 1.51 -14.75
N THR A 101 -14.45 2.27 -15.39
CA THR A 101 -14.12 3.14 -16.53
C THR A 101 -13.12 4.21 -16.12
N ASP A 102 -13.42 4.92 -15.03
CA ASP A 102 -12.59 6.03 -14.54
C ASP A 102 -11.18 5.54 -14.13
N VAL A 103 -11.12 4.45 -13.35
CA VAL A 103 -9.85 3.82 -12.94
C VAL A 103 -9.08 3.26 -14.14
N THR A 104 -9.76 2.72 -15.15
CA THR A 104 -9.10 2.23 -16.37
C THR A 104 -8.47 3.37 -17.16
N GLU A 105 -9.15 4.52 -17.27
CA GLU A 105 -8.57 5.71 -17.91
C GLU A 105 -7.31 6.17 -17.18
N ASP A 106 -7.36 6.19 -15.85
CA ASP A 106 -6.21 6.53 -15.02
C ASP A 106 -5.06 5.52 -15.13
N PHE A 107 -5.35 4.21 -15.24
CA PHE A 107 -4.32 3.19 -15.49
C PHE A 107 -3.56 3.50 -16.77
N HIS A 108 -4.25 3.78 -17.87
CA HIS A 108 -3.61 4.14 -19.13
C HIS A 108 -2.74 5.41 -18.98
N ARG A 109 -3.20 6.41 -18.20
CA ARG A 109 -2.40 7.62 -17.94
C ARG A 109 -1.13 7.32 -17.15
N ILE A 110 -1.20 6.46 -16.13
CA ILE A 110 -0.04 6.05 -15.33
C ILE A 110 0.93 5.23 -16.17
N GLU A 111 0.43 4.27 -16.96
CA GLU A 111 1.26 3.46 -17.87
C GLU A 111 2.00 4.33 -18.89
N LEU A 112 1.29 5.27 -19.54
CA LEU A 112 1.88 6.21 -20.49
C LEU A 112 2.95 7.10 -19.85
N TYR A 113 2.72 7.56 -18.62
CA TYR A 113 3.69 8.35 -17.86
C TYR A 113 5.00 7.57 -17.65
N HIS A 114 4.91 6.31 -17.21
CA HIS A 114 6.10 5.47 -17.00
C HIS A 114 6.79 5.10 -18.32
N ILE A 115 6.05 4.90 -19.41
CA ILE A 115 6.63 4.67 -20.75
C ILE A 115 7.48 5.87 -21.18
N GLN A 116 7.03 7.10 -20.93
CA GLN A 116 7.78 8.32 -21.24
C GLN A 116 9.04 8.46 -20.37
N GLU A 117 9.06 7.87 -19.18
CA GLU A 117 10.25 7.73 -18.32
C GLU A 117 11.16 6.56 -18.72
N GLY A 118 10.85 5.84 -19.81
CA GLY A 118 11.64 4.70 -20.29
C GLY A 118 11.38 3.39 -19.51
N ARG A 119 10.24 3.29 -18.83
CA ARG A 119 9.85 2.15 -18.00
C ARG A 119 8.55 1.52 -18.54
N SER A 120 8.47 0.19 -18.61
CA SER A 120 7.23 -0.49 -19.03
C SER A 120 6.50 -1.03 -17.79
N LEU A 121 5.27 -0.57 -17.61
CA LEU A 121 4.36 -0.97 -16.55
C LEU A 121 3.02 -1.35 -17.19
N THR A 122 2.37 -2.38 -16.65
CA THR A 122 0.99 -2.74 -17.00
C THR A 122 0.16 -2.87 -15.72
N LEU A 123 -1.04 -2.30 -15.75
CA LEU A 123 -1.98 -2.22 -14.65
C LEU A 123 -3.29 -2.88 -15.04
N ASN A 124 -3.73 -3.86 -14.26
CA ASN A 124 -4.98 -4.59 -14.52
C ASN A 124 -5.78 -4.80 -13.25
N PHE A 125 -7.09 -5.01 -13.38
CA PHE A 125 -7.91 -5.44 -12.25
C PHE A 125 -7.62 -6.91 -11.89
N ALA A 126 -7.31 -7.16 -10.62
CA ALA A 126 -7.00 -8.48 -10.10
C ALA A 126 -8.27 -9.19 -9.61
N ALA A 127 -9.14 -9.62 -10.54
CA ALA A 127 -10.47 -10.15 -10.21
C ALA A 127 -10.45 -11.39 -9.29
N SER A 128 -9.51 -12.31 -9.53
CA SER A 128 -9.29 -13.50 -8.69
C SER A 128 -8.90 -13.11 -7.26
N HIS A 129 -7.93 -12.20 -7.11
CA HIS A 129 -7.48 -11.72 -5.81
C HIS A 129 -8.55 -10.94 -5.05
N ALA A 130 -9.36 -10.13 -5.74
CA ALA A 130 -10.52 -9.47 -5.13
C ALA A 130 -11.54 -10.48 -4.63
N HIS A 131 -11.84 -11.52 -5.41
CA HIS A 131 -12.75 -12.59 -5.03
C HIS A 131 -12.27 -13.34 -3.78
N GLU A 132 -11.01 -13.79 -3.81
CA GLU A 132 -10.37 -14.46 -2.67
C GLU A 132 -10.39 -13.57 -1.42
N ARG A 133 -10.07 -12.28 -1.57
CA ARG A 133 -10.07 -11.33 -0.46
C ARG A 133 -11.45 -11.09 0.13
N ALA A 134 -12.47 -10.94 -0.72
CA ALA A 134 -13.85 -10.78 -0.29
C ALA A 134 -14.34 -12.00 0.50
N HIS A 135 -13.88 -13.21 0.16
CA HIS A 135 -14.23 -14.43 0.90
C HIS A 135 -13.52 -14.58 2.24
N MET A 136 -12.24 -14.20 2.32
CA MET A 136 -11.44 -14.43 3.53
C MET A 136 -11.54 -13.31 4.56
N GLN A 137 -11.63 -12.05 4.13
CA GLN A 137 -11.53 -10.89 5.04
C GLN A 137 -12.87 -10.28 5.40
N CYS A 138 -13.93 -10.52 4.62
CA CYS A 138 -15.21 -9.90 4.91
C CYS A 138 -15.98 -10.65 6.01
N PRO A 139 -16.57 -9.93 6.99
CA PRO A 139 -17.40 -10.54 8.01
C PRO A 139 -18.56 -11.33 7.41
N GLY A 140 -18.60 -12.63 7.68
CA GLY A 140 -19.71 -13.52 7.35
C GLY A 140 -20.73 -13.67 8.49
N GLY A 141 -21.73 -14.54 8.26
CA GLY A 141 -22.66 -14.97 9.30
C GLY A 141 -23.84 -14.03 9.61
N PRO A 142 -24.73 -14.43 10.53
CA PRO A 142 -25.97 -13.72 10.83
C PRO A 142 -25.77 -12.42 11.63
N ASN A 143 -24.70 -12.30 12.40
CA ASN A 143 -24.44 -11.15 13.29
C ASN A 143 -23.58 -10.05 12.64
N ARG A 144 -23.56 -9.98 11.31
CA ARG A 144 -22.81 -8.95 10.57
C ARG A 144 -23.52 -7.60 10.66
N MET A 145 -22.75 -6.52 10.84
CA MET A 145 -23.27 -5.15 10.88
C MET A 145 -23.66 -4.61 9.50
N PHE A 146 -23.04 -5.15 8.44
CA PHE A 146 -23.23 -4.72 7.06
C PHE A 146 -23.62 -5.91 6.17
N GLY A 147 -24.00 -5.64 4.92
CA GLY A 147 -24.22 -6.68 3.91
C GLY A 147 -23.01 -7.57 3.69
N GLN A 148 -23.23 -8.72 3.04
CA GLN A 148 -22.12 -9.55 2.58
C GLN A 148 -21.31 -8.80 1.53
N CYS A 149 -19.99 -9.01 1.52
CA CYS A 149 -19.17 -8.50 0.43
C CYS A 149 -19.49 -9.23 -0.87
N GLN A 150 -19.45 -8.49 -1.97
CA GLN A 150 -19.46 -9.04 -3.32
C GLN A 150 -18.22 -8.54 -4.04
N SER A 151 -17.51 -9.44 -4.72
CA SER A 151 -16.44 -9.08 -5.64
C SER A 151 -16.97 -9.17 -7.06
N VAL A 152 -16.76 -8.11 -7.84
CA VAL A 152 -17.12 -8.05 -9.26
C VAL A 152 -15.95 -7.41 -10.00
N ASN A 153 -15.35 -8.15 -10.94
CA ASN A 153 -14.30 -7.65 -11.84
C ASN A 153 -13.13 -6.91 -11.15
N GLY A 154 -12.70 -7.37 -9.97
CA GLY A 154 -11.60 -6.75 -9.21
C GLY A 154 -12.03 -5.69 -8.19
N ILE A 155 -13.31 -5.33 -8.14
CA ILE A 155 -13.86 -4.38 -7.16
C ILE A 155 -14.65 -5.14 -6.09
N ILE A 156 -14.36 -4.85 -4.82
CA ILE A 156 -15.07 -5.39 -3.67
C ILE A 156 -16.08 -4.35 -3.18
N ILE A 157 -17.35 -4.71 -3.20
CA ILE A 157 -18.46 -3.87 -2.74
C ILE A 157 -19.17 -4.50 -1.55
N GLN A 158 -19.89 -3.67 -0.80
CA GLN A 158 -20.70 -4.08 0.33
C GLN A 158 -21.97 -3.23 0.38
N SER A 159 -23.09 -3.85 0.77
CA SER A 159 -24.33 -3.11 1.04
C SER A 159 -24.26 -2.50 2.44
N ARG A 160 -24.40 -1.18 2.54
CA ARG A 160 -24.49 -0.46 3.81
C ARG A 160 -25.74 0.42 3.80
N ALA A 161 -26.70 0.14 4.67
CA ALA A 161 -28.00 0.85 4.68
C ALA A 161 -28.67 0.92 3.30
N GLU A 162 -28.70 -0.21 2.57
CA GLU A 162 -29.21 -0.31 1.19
C GLU A 162 -28.46 0.52 0.14
N GLU A 163 -27.31 1.09 0.49
CA GLU A 163 -26.43 1.81 -0.43
C GLU A 163 -25.26 0.93 -0.89
N VAL A 164 -24.72 1.23 -2.06
CA VAL A 164 -23.49 0.62 -2.58
C VAL A 164 -22.29 1.31 -1.94
N THR A 165 -21.47 0.54 -1.23
CA THR A 165 -20.17 1.01 -0.73
C THR A 165 -19.06 0.19 -1.38
N ILE A 166 -18.11 0.88 -2.01
CA ILE A 166 -16.86 0.24 -2.46
C ILE A 166 -15.95 0.13 -1.25
N VAL A 167 -15.48 -1.08 -0.97
CA VAL A 167 -14.63 -1.38 0.19
C VAL A 167 -13.16 -1.42 -0.23
N ALA A 168 -12.88 -2.05 -1.37
CA ALA A 168 -11.54 -2.13 -1.91
C ALA A 168 -11.54 -2.42 -3.41
N ILE A 169 -10.42 -2.15 -4.06
CA ILE A 169 -10.14 -2.52 -5.45
C ILE A 169 -8.81 -3.28 -5.47
N ALA A 170 -8.79 -4.45 -6.11
CA ALA A 170 -7.59 -5.23 -6.33
C ALA A 170 -6.99 -4.91 -7.69
N VAL A 171 -5.71 -4.52 -7.71
CA VAL A 171 -4.97 -4.13 -8.90
C VAL A 171 -3.72 -4.99 -9.02
N GLU A 172 -3.54 -5.64 -10.15
CA GLU A 172 -2.31 -6.32 -10.54
C GLU A 172 -1.40 -5.33 -11.27
N VAL A 173 -0.14 -5.33 -10.88
CA VAL A 173 0.90 -4.45 -11.39
C VAL A 173 2.02 -5.31 -11.91
N GLN A 174 2.29 -5.20 -13.21
CA GLN A 174 3.38 -5.90 -13.87
C GLN A 174 4.41 -4.89 -14.34
N VAL A 175 5.60 -4.93 -13.75
CA VAL A 175 6.75 -4.15 -14.18
C VAL A 175 7.56 -4.99 -15.15
N ILE A 176 7.70 -4.53 -16.39
CA ILE A 176 8.50 -5.21 -17.41
C ILE A 176 9.79 -4.41 -17.60
N SER A 177 10.91 -5.01 -17.20
CA SER A 177 12.24 -4.48 -17.48
C SER A 177 12.99 -5.39 -18.47
N PRO A 178 14.08 -4.92 -19.10
CA PRO A 178 14.87 -5.75 -20.01
C PRO A 178 15.45 -7.02 -19.37
N THR A 179 15.64 -7.01 -18.05
CA THR A 179 16.32 -8.07 -17.30
C THR A 179 15.37 -8.91 -16.45
N GLU A 180 14.21 -8.36 -16.07
CA GLU A 180 13.31 -8.97 -15.10
C GLU A 180 11.86 -8.48 -15.28
N THR A 181 10.91 -9.38 -15.06
CA THR A 181 9.49 -9.04 -14.93
C THR A 181 9.07 -9.24 -13.48
N THR A 182 8.55 -8.18 -12.84
CA THR A 182 8.06 -8.23 -11.47
C THR A 182 6.54 -8.08 -11.46
N ASN A 183 5.84 -9.01 -10.81
CA ASN A 183 4.40 -8.93 -10.61
C ASN A 183 4.10 -8.60 -9.15
N ALA A 184 3.18 -7.68 -8.92
CA ALA A 184 2.67 -7.33 -7.61
C ALA A 184 1.14 -7.22 -7.66
N THR A 185 0.48 -7.40 -6.53
CA THR A 185 -0.97 -7.16 -6.40
C THR A 185 -1.21 -6.20 -5.25
N PHE A 186 -1.84 -5.07 -5.52
CA PHE A 186 -2.27 -4.12 -4.50
C PHE A 186 -3.75 -4.29 -4.19
N MET A 187 -4.05 -4.30 -2.90
CA MET A 187 -5.40 -4.12 -2.40
C MET A 187 -5.54 -2.67 -1.96
N ILE A 188 -6.23 -1.86 -2.75
CA ILE A 188 -6.47 -0.45 -2.43
C ILE A 188 -7.79 -0.36 -1.68
N THR A 189 -7.74 -0.08 -0.38
CA THR A 189 -8.93 0.11 0.46
C THR A 189 -9.46 1.53 0.31
N VAL A 190 -10.78 1.67 0.33
CA VAL A 190 -11.45 2.97 0.32
C VAL A 190 -12.08 3.17 1.69
N GLU A 191 -11.56 4.14 2.44
CA GLU A 191 -12.05 4.53 3.78
C GLU A 191 -12.88 5.81 3.72
#